data_AF-A0A8K0P928-F1
#
_entry.id   AF-A0A8K0P928-F1
#
_cell.length_a   1.000
_cell.length_b   1.000
_cell.length_c   1.000
_cell.angle_alpha   90.00
_cell.angle_beta   90.00
_cell.angle_gamma   90.00
#
_symmetry.space_group_name_H-M   'P 1'
#
loop_
_entity.id
_entity.type
_entity.pdbx_description
1 polymer ?
#
loop_
_entity_poly.entity_id
_entity_poly.type
_entity_poly.pdbx_seq_one_letter_code
_entity_poly.pdbx_strand_id
1 'polypeptide(L)'
;MTYLKAKVPCDCGEAYLGETGCTVETRIKEHKRNVRLKQSEKSAIAEHALDKGHKILFNEIKVLCTTPRYWERIVKEAIKIEVEEKNFNREEGIKLHKAWRPFIRRLKEGNNGIGEKRQEHQQIE
;
A
#
# COMPACT_ATOMS: atom_id res chain seq x y z
N MET A 1 -3.35 -9.50 -19.18
CA MET A 1 -2.59 -9.61 -17.92
C MET A 1 -3.22 -8.64 -16.91
N THR A 2 -3.75 -9.13 -15.80
CA THR A 2 -4.42 -8.30 -14.79
C THR A 2 -3.41 -7.93 -13.72
N TYR A 3 -3.21 -6.63 -13.49
CA TYR A 3 -2.29 -6.14 -12.48
C TYR A 3 -3.02 -5.90 -11.17
N LEU A 4 -2.40 -6.30 -10.07
CA LEU A 4 -2.97 -6.18 -8.74
C LEU A 4 -2.24 -5.12 -7.94
N LYS A 5 -3.01 -4.23 -7.31
CA LYS A 5 -2.49 -3.29 -6.30
C LYS A 5 -2.69 -3.87 -4.92
N ALA A 6 -1.62 -3.98 -4.15
CA ALA A 6 -1.65 -4.50 -2.79
C ALA A 6 -1.17 -3.45 -1.77
N LYS A 7 -1.81 -3.42 -0.61
CA LYS A 7 -1.32 -2.74 0.60
C LYS A 7 -0.65 -3.79 1.48
N VAL A 8 0.62 -3.55 1.82
CA VAL A 8 1.41 -4.40 2.72
C VAL A 8 1.68 -3.60 3.99
N PRO A 9 0.91 -3.86 5.07
CA PRO A 9 1.06 -3.12 6.32
C PRO A 9 2.33 -3.54 7.08
N CYS A 10 2.84 -2.60 7.86
CA CYS A 10 3.88 -2.80 8.84
C CYS A 10 3.31 -2.60 10.26
N ASP A 11 3.92 -3.24 11.25
CA ASP A 11 3.57 -3.07 12.67
C ASP A 11 3.75 -1.62 13.19
N CYS A 12 4.52 -0.78 12.50
CA CYS A 12 4.68 0.64 12.81
C CYS A 12 3.51 1.54 12.37
N GLY A 13 2.52 0.97 11.69
CA GLY A 13 1.36 1.69 11.17
C GLY A 13 1.56 2.34 9.79
N GLU A 14 2.76 2.26 9.21
CA GLU A 14 2.99 2.58 7.80
C GLU A 14 2.67 1.39 6.89
N ALA A 15 2.49 1.64 5.59
CA ALA A 15 2.25 0.58 4.62
C ALA A 15 2.96 0.82 3.28
N TYR A 16 3.35 -0.29 2.64
CA TYR A 16 3.80 -0.26 1.25
C TYR A 16 2.63 -0.45 0.30
N LEU A 17 2.58 0.36 -0.74
CA LEU A 17 1.59 0.30 -1.82
C LEU A 17 2.28 -0.16 -3.10
N GLY A 18 2.08 -1.41 -3.49
CA GLY A 18 2.80 -2.01 -4.60
C GLY A 18 1.90 -2.50 -5.72
N GLU A 19 2.44 -2.50 -6.93
CA GLU A 19 1.93 -3.31 -8.02
C GLU A 19 2.58 -4.68 -8.08
N THR A 20 1.81 -5.65 -8.58
CA THR A 20 2.37 -6.85 -9.17
C THR A 20 1.71 -7.17 -10.51
N GLY A 21 2.54 -7.54 -11.49
CA GLY A 21 2.12 -8.13 -12.77
C GLY A 21 1.94 -9.65 -12.72
N CYS A 22 2.33 -10.28 -11.61
CA CYS A 22 2.05 -11.67 -11.28
C CYS A 22 1.05 -11.76 -10.11
N THR A 23 0.74 -12.97 -9.65
CA THR A 23 -0.17 -13.16 -8.51
C THR A 23 0.38 -12.50 -7.24
N VAL A 24 -0.52 -12.08 -6.35
CA VAL A 24 -0.16 -11.48 -5.05
C VAL A 24 0.75 -12.41 -4.26
N GLU A 25 0.45 -13.71 -4.29
CA GLU A 25 1.20 -14.73 -3.58
C GLU A 25 2.66 -14.80 -4.04
N THR A 26 2.90 -14.76 -5.35
CA THR A 26 4.27 -14.74 -5.90
C THR A 26 5.02 -13.50 -5.43
N ARG A 27 4.38 -12.32 -5.48
CA ARG A 27 5.00 -11.08 -5.03
C ARG A 27 5.28 -11.08 -3.53
N ILE A 28 4.40 -11.67 -2.72
CA ILE A 28 4.62 -11.87 -1.28
C ILE A 28 5.83 -12.76 -1.04
N LYS A 29 5.96 -13.87 -1.77
CA LYS A 29 7.11 -14.78 -1.67
C LYS A 29 8.41 -14.05 -2.02
N GLU A 30 8.42 -13.22 -3.06
CA GLU A 30 9.56 -12.36 -3.42
C GLU A 30 9.92 -11.40 -2.29
N HIS A 31 8.95 -10.64 -1.75
CA HIS A 31 9.22 -9.70 -0.67
C HIS A 31 9.70 -10.40 0.61
N LYS A 32 9.10 -11.54 0.99
CA LYS A 32 9.57 -12.37 2.11
C LYS A 32 11.01 -12.84 1.91
N ARG A 33 11.34 -13.28 0.69
CA ARG A 33 12.71 -13.67 0.33
C ARG A 33 13.67 -12.49 0.46
N ASN A 34 13.30 -11.31 -0.05
CA ASN A 34 14.16 -10.13 0.01
C ASN A 34 14.42 -9.67 1.45
N VAL A 35 13.39 -9.67 2.31
CA VAL A 35 13.54 -9.40 3.75
C VAL A 35 14.47 -10.43 4.40
N ARG A 36 14.24 -11.73 4.16
CA ARG A 36 15.05 -12.82 4.74
C ARG A 36 16.52 -12.76 4.30
N LEU A 37 16.77 -12.44 3.02
CA LEU A 37 18.12 -12.33 2.44
C LEU A 37 18.75 -10.95 2.65
N LYS A 38 18.07 -10.06 3.37
CA LYS A 38 18.50 -8.68 3.62
C LYS A 38 18.82 -7.88 2.35
N GLN A 39 18.06 -8.12 1.28
CA GLN A 39 18.24 -7.46 -0.02
C GLN A 39 17.48 -6.13 -0.03
N SER A 40 17.95 -5.16 0.77
CA SER A 40 17.35 -3.82 0.83
C SER A 40 17.29 -3.24 -0.58
N GLU A 41 18.36 -3.27 -1.35
CA GLU A 41 18.46 -2.69 -2.70
C GLU A 41 17.33 -3.13 -3.66
N LYS A 42 16.77 -4.34 -3.47
CA LYS A 42 15.72 -4.90 -4.34
C LYS A 42 14.29 -4.63 -3.91
N SER A 43 14.06 -4.14 -2.69
CA SER A 43 12.71 -4.07 -2.13
C SER A 43 12.59 -3.00 -1.05
N ALA A 44 11.71 -2.01 -1.27
CA ALA A 44 11.35 -1.01 -0.25
C ALA A 44 10.86 -1.68 1.06
N ILE A 45 10.13 -2.80 0.96
CA ILE A 45 9.73 -3.61 2.11
C ILE A 45 10.94 -4.18 2.88
N ALA A 46 11.99 -4.59 2.16
CA ALA A 46 13.18 -5.16 2.80
C ALA A 46 14.02 -4.07 3.46
N GLU A 47 14.22 -2.94 2.76
CA GLU A 47 14.86 -1.75 3.32
C GLU A 47 14.15 -1.25 4.57
N HIS A 48 12.83 -1.02 4.53
CA HIS A 48 12.08 -0.56 5.70
C HIS A 48 12.22 -1.53 6.89
N ALA A 49 12.07 -2.83 6.64
CA ALA A 49 12.21 -3.85 7.68
C ALA A 49 13.62 -3.88 8.30
N LEU A 50 14.66 -3.68 7.49
CA LEU A 50 16.06 -3.69 7.93
C LEU A 50 16.45 -2.41 8.67
N ASP A 51 16.13 -1.26 8.10
CA ASP A 51 16.55 0.06 8.60
C ASP A 51 15.82 0.43 9.88
N LYS A 52 14.55 0.02 10.01
CA LYS A 52 13.71 0.32 11.17
C LYS A 52 13.61 -0.85 12.16
N GLY A 53 14.03 -2.05 11.78
CA GLY A 53 13.87 -3.26 12.60
C GLY A 53 12.40 -3.70 12.78
N HIS A 54 11.50 -3.21 11.93
CA HIS A 54 10.06 -3.43 12.00
C HIS A 54 9.62 -4.76 11.37
N LYS A 55 8.48 -5.28 11.82
CA LYS A 55 7.88 -6.50 11.25
C LYS A 55 6.84 -6.16 10.19
N ILE A 56 7.04 -6.73 9.01
CA ILE A 56 6.09 -6.64 7.91
C ILE A 56 4.97 -7.68 8.10
N LEU A 57 3.73 -7.22 8.11
CA LEU A 57 2.53 -8.02 8.38
C LEU A 57 2.02 -8.69 7.10
N PHE A 58 2.78 -9.66 6.57
CA PHE A 58 2.47 -10.33 5.29
C PHE A 58 1.14 -11.10 5.29
N ASN A 59 0.61 -11.45 6.46
CA ASN A 59 -0.71 -12.08 6.65
C ASN A 59 -1.88 -11.09 6.56
N GLU A 60 -1.61 -9.79 6.63
CA GLU A 60 -2.62 -8.71 6.62
C GLU A 60 -2.68 -7.94 5.29
N ILE A 61 -2.11 -8.52 4.24
CA ILE A 61 -2.05 -7.89 2.92
C ILE A 61 -3.46 -7.73 2.34
N LYS A 62 -3.74 -6.54 1.82
CA LYS A 62 -5.03 -6.21 1.23
C LYS A 62 -4.89 -5.93 -0.26
N VAL A 63 -5.72 -6.56 -1.06
CA VAL A 63 -5.89 -6.23 -2.48
C VAL A 63 -6.73 -4.97 -2.58
N LEU A 64 -6.17 -3.91 -3.14
CA LEU A 64 -6.81 -2.60 -3.23
C LEU A 64 -7.57 -2.40 -4.55
N CYS A 65 -7.11 -3.00 -5.65
CA CYS A 65 -7.85 -3.03 -6.92
C CYS A 65 -7.16 -3.97 -7.91
N THR A 66 -7.95 -4.40 -8.89
CA THR A 66 -7.48 -5.03 -10.12
C THR A 66 -7.90 -4.17 -11.30
N THR A 67 -7.01 -3.96 -12.28
CA THR A 67 -7.40 -3.35 -13.55
C THR A 67 -6.55 -3.93 -14.69
N PRO A 68 -7.15 -4.25 -15.84
CA PRO A 68 -6.41 -4.65 -17.03
C PRO A 68 -5.80 -3.46 -17.79
N ARG A 69 -6.24 -2.22 -17.51
CA ARG A 69 -5.88 -1.02 -18.26
C ARG A 69 -4.69 -0.29 -17.64
N TYR A 70 -3.63 -0.15 -18.41
CA TYR A 70 -2.36 0.46 -17.99
C TYR A 70 -2.52 1.89 -17.42
N TRP A 71 -3.23 2.78 -18.11
CA TRP A 71 -3.36 4.17 -17.66
C TRP A 71 -4.18 4.30 -16.38
N GLU A 72 -5.28 3.55 -16.27
CA GLU A 72 -6.07 3.53 -15.04
C GLU A 72 -5.24 3.04 -13.85
N ARG A 73 -4.38 2.04 -14.08
CA ARG A 73 -3.52 1.45 -13.07
C ARG A 73 -2.56 2.46 -12.47
N ILE A 74 -1.87 3.20 -13.32
CA ILE A 74 -0.86 4.17 -12.90
C ILE A 74 -1.53 5.38 -12.22
N VAL A 75 -2.64 5.87 -12.75
CA VAL A 75 -3.38 6.98 -12.11
C VAL A 75 -3.94 6.56 -10.75
N LYS A 76 -4.52 5.36 -10.64
CA LYS A 76 -5.03 4.82 -9.36
C LYS A 76 -3.91 4.62 -8.33
N GLU A 77 -2.71 4.24 -8.76
CA GLU A 77 -1.54 4.15 -7.89
C GLU A 77 -1.15 5.50 -7.32
N ALA A 78 -0.93 6.49 -8.19
CA ALA A 78 -0.50 7.81 -7.78
C ALA A 78 -1.53 8.45 -6.84
N ILE A 79 -2.82 8.30 -7.13
CA ILE A 79 -3.89 8.76 -6.22
C ILE A 79 -3.77 8.08 -4.85
N LYS A 80 -3.54 6.76 -4.81
CA LYS A 80 -3.44 6.01 -3.55
C LYS A 80 -2.20 6.38 -2.74
N ILE A 81 -1.05 6.54 -3.39
CA ILE A 81 0.20 6.97 -2.74
C ILE A 81 0.02 8.38 -2.16
N GLU A 82 -0.55 9.31 -2.92
CA GLU A 82 -0.78 10.69 -2.48
C GLU A 82 -1.80 10.78 -1.32
N VAL A 83 -2.82 9.91 -1.32
CA VAL A 83 -3.85 9.85 -0.26
C VAL A 83 -3.30 9.19 1.01
N GLU A 84 -2.43 8.19 0.89
CA GLU A 84 -1.87 7.45 2.03
C GLU A 84 -0.69 8.20 2.64
N GLU A 85 -0.94 8.95 3.72
CA GLU A 85 0.09 9.79 4.36
C GLU A 85 1.22 9.00 5.01
N LYS A 86 0.96 7.75 5.42
CA LYS A 86 1.90 6.88 6.11
C LYS A 86 2.31 5.71 5.20
N ASN A 87 3.10 6.01 4.17
CA ASN A 87 3.66 5.00 3.29
C ASN A 87 5.19 5.08 3.23
N PHE A 88 5.82 3.93 3.01
CA PHE A 88 7.29 3.81 2.87
C PHE A 88 7.70 3.39 1.46
N ASN A 89 6.94 3.83 0.45
CA ASN A 89 7.33 3.65 -0.94
C ASN A 89 8.59 4.48 -1.25
N ARG A 90 9.53 3.91 -2.02
CA ARG A 90 10.72 4.65 -2.49
C ARG A 90 10.41 5.70 -3.53
N GLU A 91 9.50 5.37 -4.42
CA GLU A 91 9.16 6.17 -5.59
C GLU A 91 7.71 6.61 -5.46
N GLU A 92 7.45 7.91 -5.70
CA GLU A 92 6.12 8.52 -5.65
C GLU A 92 5.22 8.11 -6.84
N GLY A 93 5.63 7.12 -7.65
CA GLY A 93 4.94 6.76 -8.89
C GLY A 93 4.90 7.94 -9.87
N ILE A 94 3.82 8.05 -10.66
CA ILE A 94 3.63 9.25 -11.49
C ILE A 94 3.22 10.45 -10.65
N LYS A 95 3.76 11.62 -10.97
CA LYS A 95 3.32 12.87 -10.34
C LYS A 95 2.01 13.32 -10.96
N LEU A 96 0.95 13.36 -10.14
CA LEU A 96 -0.34 13.90 -10.56
C LEU A 96 -0.23 15.41 -10.79
N HIS A 97 -0.90 15.89 -11.84
CA HIS A 97 -0.99 17.33 -12.08
C HIS A 97 -1.69 18.04 -10.91
N LYS A 98 -1.29 19.27 -10.59
CA LYS A 98 -1.85 20.06 -9.47
C LYS A 98 -3.37 20.24 -9.50
N ALA A 99 -3.99 20.09 -10.67
CA ALA A 99 -5.45 20.10 -10.83
C ALA A 99 -6.15 18.98 -10.04
N TRP A 100 -5.45 17.91 -9.67
CA TRP A 100 -5.98 16.81 -8.86
C TRP A 100 -6.07 17.15 -7.37
N ARG A 101 -5.36 18.18 -6.88
CA ARG A 101 -5.28 18.53 -5.45
C ARG A 101 -6.65 18.65 -4.76
N PRO A 102 -7.68 19.31 -5.33
CA PRO A 102 -8.98 19.40 -4.68
C PRO A 102 -9.64 18.03 -4.46
N PHE A 103 -9.48 17.11 -5.42
CA PHE A 103 -10.01 15.75 -5.33
C PHE A 103 -9.25 14.91 -4.31
N ILE A 104 -7.92 14.99 -4.31
CA ILE A 104 -7.07 14.28 -3.34
C ILE A 104 -7.40 14.73 -1.90
N ARG A 105 -7.54 16.04 -1.66
CA ARG A 105 -7.89 16.57 -0.34
C ARG A 105 -9.21 15.99 0.18
N ARG A 106 -10.24 15.97 -0.67
CA ARG A 106 -11.55 15.39 -0.32
C ARG A 106 -11.46 13.89 -0.02
N LEU A 107 -10.62 13.15 -0.75
CA LEU A 107 -10.42 11.72 -0.49
C LEU A 107 -9.73 11.46 0.86
N LYS A 108 -8.78 12.31 1.26
CA LYS A 108 -8.15 12.22 2.58
C LYS A 108 -9.14 12.48 3.71
N GLU A 109 -9.95 13.53 3.59
CA GLU A 109 -11.00 13.87 4.56
C GLU A 109 -12.02 12.74 4.73
N GLY A 110 -12.44 12.10 3.63
CA GLY A 110 -13.35 10.96 3.67
C GLY A 110 -12.77 9.69 4.30
N ASN A 111 -11.45 9.48 4.19
CA ASN A 111 -10.77 8.30 4.76
C ASN A 111 -10.65 8.37 6.29
N ASN A 112 -10.51 9.58 6.85
CA ASN A 112 -10.42 9.82 8.29
C ASN A 112 -11.74 9.48 9.02
N GLY A 113 -12.89 9.54 8.35
CA GLY A 113 -14.20 9.23 8.93
C GLY A 113 -14.60 7.75 8.95
N ILE A 114 -13.83 6.86 8.31
CA ILE A 114 -14.13 5.40 8.24
C ILE A 114 -13.47 4.63 9.39
N GLY A 115 -12.39 5.17 9.98
CA GLY A 115 -11.65 4.54 11.08
C GLY A 115 -12.38 4.51 12.42
N GLU A 116 -13.35 5.39 12.66
CA GLU A 116 -14.04 5.52 13.95
C GLU A 116 -15.29 4.65 14.09
N LYS A 117 -15.86 4.14 12.99
CA LYS A 117 -17.15 3.41 13.02
C LYS A 117 -17.06 1.89 13.26
N ARG A 118 -15.96 1.37 13.82
CA ARG A 118 -15.76 -0.09 13.98
C ARG A 118 -15.51 -0.58 15.41
N GLN A 119 -15.90 0.18 16.44
CA GLN A 119 -15.80 -0.25 17.85
C GLN A 119 -17.13 -0.30 18.62
N GLU A 120 -18.27 -0.03 18.00
CA GLU A 120 -19.57 -0.30 18.64
C GLU A 120 -20.18 -1.53 17.99
N HIS A 121 -20.80 -2.42 18.78
CA HIS A 121 -21.26 -3.79 18.46
C HIS A 121 -20.34 -4.95 18.90
N GLN A 122 -19.99 -4.95 20.18
CA GLN A 122 -19.93 -6.18 20.98
C GLN A 122 -20.24 -5.85 22.46
N GLN A 123 -21.51 -5.58 22.74
CA GLN A 123 -22.12 -5.69 24.07
C GLN A 123 -23.62 -5.40 23.95
N ILE A 124 -24.40 -6.44 23.63
CA ILE A 124 -25.75 -6.64 24.18
C ILE A 124 -25.86 -8.14 24.44
N GLU A 125 -26.35 -8.45 25.63
CA GLU A 125 -26.48 -9.74 26.32
C GLU A 125 -26.97 -10.93 25.48
#